data_AF-A0A7X3JPA1-F1
#
_entry.id   AF-A0A7X3JPA1-F1
#
_cell.length_a   1.000
_cell.length_b   1.000
_cell.length_c   1.000
_cell.angle_alpha   90.00
_cell.angle_beta   90.00
_cell.angle_gamma   90.00
#
_symmetry.space_group_name_H-M   'P 1'
#
loop_
_entity.id
_entity.type
_entity.pdbx_description
1 polymer ?
#
loop_
_entity_poly.entity_id
_entity_poly.type
_entity_poly.pdbx_seq_one_letter_code
_entity_poly.pdbx_strand_id
1 'polypeptide(L)' 'PFYGSYVVFELDRENYSYAFVSGPNTEYLWLLSRTPTVERGILDKFIEMSKERGFDTNRLIYVQQQ' A
#
# COMPACT_ATOMS: atom_id res chain seq x y z
N PRO A 1 4.31 16.71 13.62
CA PRO A 1 3.12 15.81 13.62
C PRO A 1 2.56 15.73 12.19
N PHE A 2 2.09 14.56 11.75
CA PHE A 2 1.43 14.40 10.45
C PHE A 2 -0.08 14.39 10.67
N TYR A 3 -0.81 15.26 9.97
CA TYR A 3 -2.27 15.33 10.01
C TYR A 3 -2.80 15.25 8.59
N GLY A 4 -3.67 14.27 8.34
CA GLY A 4 -4.24 14.03 7.03
C GLY A 4 -5.13 12.79 7.04
N SER A 5 -5.88 12.61 5.97
CA SER A 5 -6.70 11.41 5.78
C SER A 5 -5.84 10.15 5.78
N TYR A 6 -6.41 9.07 6.32
CA TYR A 6 -5.83 7.74 6.25
C TYR A 6 -6.89 6.82 5.63
N VAL A 7 -6.70 6.48 4.36
CA VAL A 7 -7.74 5.84 3.56
C VAL A 7 -7.29 4.44 3.18
N VAL A 8 -7.98 3.43 3.71
CA VAL A 8 -7.82 2.04 3.26
C VAL A 8 -8.64 1.87 1.99
N PHE A 9 -7.97 1.72 0.85
CA PHE A 9 -8.65 1.62 -0.46
C PHE A 9 -8.68 0.19 -1.01
N GLU A 10 -7.91 -0.73 -0.43
CA GLU A 10 -7.97 -2.16 -0.70
C GLU A 10 -7.56 -2.93 0.56
N LEU A 11 -8.21 -4.08 0.79
CA LEU A 11 -8.05 -4.85 2.02
C LEU A 11 -8.32 -6.33 1.75
N ASP A 12 -7.48 -7.21 2.29
CA ASP A 12 -7.78 -8.64 2.39
C ASP A 12 -9.07 -8.84 3.22
N ARG A 13 -10.14 -9.28 2.56
CA ARG A 13 -11.46 -9.44 3.19
C ARG A 13 -11.56 -10.70 4.04
N GLU A 14 -10.72 -11.70 3.79
CA GLU A 14 -10.81 -12.98 4.48
C GLU A 14 -10.08 -12.93 5.82
N ASN A 15 -8.82 -12.50 5.81
CA ASN A 15 -7.94 -12.61 6.98
C ASN A 15 -7.34 -11.27 7.43
N TYR A 16 -7.62 -10.17 6.72
CA TYR A 16 -7.04 -8.84 6.99
C TYR A 16 -5.51 -8.88 7.03
N SER A 17 -4.91 -9.69 6.16
CA SER A 17 -3.47 -9.97 6.16
C SER A 17 -2.65 -8.84 5.51
N TYR A 18 -3.25 -8.09 4.58
CA TYR A 18 -2.67 -6.91 3.95
C TYR A 18 -3.70 -5.79 3.80
N ALA A 19 -3.22 -4.55 3.72
CA ALA A 19 -4.02 -3.37 3.41
C ALA A 19 -3.23 -2.41 2.52
N PHE A 20 -3.90 -1.80 1.54
CA PHE A 20 -3.34 -0.70 0.75
C PHE A 20 -3.95 0.61 1.23
N VAL A 21 -3.07 1.55 1.58
CA VAL A 21 -3.44 2.77 2.28
C VAL A 21 -2.91 3.99 1.53
N SER A 22 -3.73 5.03 1.43
CA SER A 22 -3.29 6.33 0.93
C SER A 22 -3.55 7.47 1.92
N GLY A 23 -2.83 8.56 1.71
CA GLY A 23 -3.12 9.85 2.33
C GLY A 23 -4.25 10.61 1.62
N PRO A 24 -4.38 11.94 1.87
CA PRO A 24 -5.41 12.78 1.25
C PRO A 24 -5.17 13.10 -0.24
N ASN A 25 -4.01 12.73 -0.78
CA ASN A 25 -3.60 12.96 -2.16
C ASN A 25 -2.68 11.82 -2.64
N THR A 26 -2.15 11.93 -3.86
CA THR A 26 -1.31 10.90 -4.49
C THR A 26 0.15 10.91 -4.05
N GLU A 27 0.53 11.71 -3.05
CA GLU A 27 1.91 11.78 -2.54
C GLU A 27 2.18 10.79 -1.40
N TYR A 28 1.15 10.13 -0.88
CA TYR A 28 1.20 9.29 0.31
C TYR A 28 0.56 7.94 0.03
N LEU A 29 1.36 6.88 0.07
CA LEU A 29 0.95 5.53 -0.31
C LEU A 29 1.73 4.47 0.49
N TRP A 30 1.03 3.48 1.01
CA TRP A 30 1.62 2.37 1.77
C TRP A 30 0.93 1.03 1.47
N LEU A 31 1.74 -0.02 1.43
CA LEU A 31 1.30 -1.41 1.56
C LEU A 31 1.64 -1.85 2.97
N LEU A 32 0.64 -2.25 3.74
CA LEU A 32 0.81 -2.80 5.07
C LEU A 32 0.52 -4.29 5.06
N SER A 33 1.28 -5.04 5.85
CA SER A 33 1.15 -6.49 5.99
C SER A 33 1.28 -6.90 7.45
N ARG A 34 0.56 -7.96 7.84
CA ARG A 34 0.74 -8.60 9.16
C ARG A 34 2.02 -9.43 9.25
N THR A 35 2.62 -9.77 8.10
CA THR A 35 3.91 -10.45 7.99
C THR A 35 4.99 -9.50 7.45
N PRO A 36 6.27 -9.71 7.79
CA PRO A 36 7.37 -8.85 7.33
C PRO A 36 7.55 -8.85 5.80
N THR A 37 7.20 -9.94 5.14
CA THR A 37 7.23 -10.07 3.68
C THR A 37 5.85 -10.39 3.13
N VAL A 38 5.57 -9.96 1.90
CA VAL A 38 4.34 -10.31 1.17
C VAL A 38 4.66 -11.14 -0.06
N GLU A 39 3.69 -11.93 -0.49
CA GLU A 39 3.76 -12.65 -1.76
C GLU A 39 3.86 -11.68 -2.93
N ARG A 40 4.60 -12.07 -3.98
CA ARG A 40 4.82 -11.23 -5.16
C ARG A 40 3.51 -10.79 -5.81
N GLY A 41 2.49 -11.66 -5.86
CA GLY A 41 1.19 -11.32 -6.44
C GLY A 41 0.46 -10.19 -5.70
N ILE A 42 0.62 -10.08 -4.37
CA ILE A 42 0.05 -8.98 -3.60
C ILE A 42 0.80 -7.66 -3.89
N LEU A 43 2.12 -7.73 -4.03
CA LEU A 43 2.92 -6.58 -4.40
C LEU A 43 2.60 -6.07 -5.81
N ASP A 44 2.46 -6.98 -6.77
CA ASP A 44 2.11 -6.65 -8.15
C ASP A 44 0.72 -6.00 -8.22
N LYS A 45 -0.27 -6.58 -7.51
CA LYS A 45 -1.62 -6.02 -7.37
C LYS A 45 -1.59 -4.61 -6.78
N PHE A 46 -0.78 -4.37 -5.75
CA PHE A 46 -0.62 -3.04 -5.16
C PHE A 46 -0.09 -2.03 -6.18
N ILE A 47 0.99 -2.37 -6.90
CA ILE A 47 1.59 -1.49 -7.90
C ILE A 47 0.59 -1.17 -9.01
N GLU A 48 -0.12 -2.17 -9.52
CA GLU A 48 -1.13 -2.00 -10.57
C GLU A 48 -2.26 -1.07 -10.13
N MET A 49 -2.90 -1.37 -9.00
CA MET A 49 -4.01 -0.57 -8.48
C MET A 49 -3.59 0.86 -8.14
N SER A 50 -2.37 1.05 -7.63
CA SER A 50 -1.83 2.37 -7.33
C SER A 50 -1.55 3.19 -8.60
N LYS A 51 -1.01 2.57 -9.66
CA LYS A 51 -0.83 3.26 -10.96
C LYS A 51 -2.16 3.74 -11.54
N GLU A 52 -3.18 2.87 -11.53
CA GLU A 52 -4.52 3.22 -12.03
C GLU A 52 -5.15 4.40 -11.29
N ARG A 53 -4.78 4.59 -10.02
CA ARG A 53 -5.27 5.68 -9.15
C ARG A 53 -4.40 6.94 -9.22
N GLY A 54 -3.39 6.97 -10.10
CA GLY A 54 -2.54 8.14 -10.34
C GLY A 54 -1.36 8.30 -9.38
N PHE A 55 -1.00 7.27 -8.61
CA PHE A 55 0.21 7.29 -7.80
C PHE A 55 1.46 7.00 -8.67
N ASP A 56 2.54 7.76 -8.46
CA ASP A 56 3.83 7.46 -9.08
C ASP A 56 4.53 6.32 -8.34
N THR A 57 4.31 5.09 -8.80
CA THR A 57 4.89 3.90 -8.16
C THR A 57 6.40 3.77 -8.34
N ASN A 58 7.04 4.60 -9.19
CA ASN A 58 8.50 4.58 -9.30
C ASN A 58 9.17 5.19 -8.06
N ARG A 59 8.42 5.93 -7.25
CA ARG A 59 8.86 6.49 -5.97
C ARG A 59 8.69 5.53 -4.78
N LEU A 60 8.19 4.30 -5.02
CA LEU A 60 8.04 3.32 -3.96
C LEU A 60 9.39 2.94 -3.36
N ILE A 61 9.44 2.97 -2.03
CA ILE A 61 10.58 2.52 -1.25
C ILE A 61 10.25 1.13 -0.70
N TYR A 62 11.06 0.15 -1.04
CA TYR A 62 10.97 -1.20 -0.49
C TYR A 62 11.71 -1.25 0.84
N VAL A 63 10.96 -1.15 1.94
CA VAL A 63 11.51 -1.15 3.29
C VAL A 63 12.12 -2.51 3.60
N GLN A 64 13.36 -2.53 4.11
CA GLN A 64 13.97 -3.75 4.61
C GLN A 64 13.24 -4.23 5.88
N GLN A 65 12.85 -5.49 5.89
CA GLN A 65 12.11 -6.13 6.98
C GLN A 65 12.93 -7.32 7.53
N GLN A 66 12.68 -7.71 8.79
CA GLN A 66 13.37 -8.81 9.48
C GLN A 66 12.58 -10.12 9.42
#